data_AF-A0A8U0M687-F1
#
_entry.id   AF-A0A8U0M687-F1
#
_cell.length_a   1.000
_cell.length_b   1.000
_cell.length_c   1.000
_cell.angle_alpha   90.00
_cell.angle_beta   90.00
_cell.angle_gamma   90.00
#
_symmetry.space_group_name_H-M   'P 1'
#
loop_
_entity.id
_entity.type
_entity.pdbx_description
1 polymer ?
#
loop_
_entity_poly.entity_id
_entity_poly.type
_entity_poly.pdbx_seq_one_letter_code
_entity_poly.pdbx_strand_id
1 'polypeptide(L)'
;MHTTIKKLYIITVLGFLFNTLALAQPPAPKNSIQAGVDYMSLDFPDDLGYRYALRYARHLANDRLVLAATAGYLLTDNRSTSPDDITAAGNKRQRLTGDLTILFDFLKSSRHALRAGGGLSGWARQDDIIIARSRSSFSNSEATDVLISASVQRENVTALNVGWHATAEYEYLLPIELRPAVDSWWPI
;
A
#
# COMPACT_ATOMS: atom_id res chain seq x y z
N MET A 1 45.89 11.68 3.49
CA MET A 1 44.44 11.67 3.74
C MET A 1 43.63 10.85 2.73
N HIS A 2 43.99 10.81 1.45
CA HIS A 2 43.22 10.06 0.42
C HIS A 2 43.25 8.52 0.55
N THR A 3 44.29 7.94 1.14
CA THR A 3 44.48 6.49 1.26
C THR A 3 43.65 5.85 2.37
N THR A 4 43.34 6.60 3.44
CA THR A 4 42.56 6.11 4.58
C THR A 4 41.08 5.93 4.22
N ILE A 5 40.55 6.85 3.40
CA ILE A 5 39.14 6.82 2.94
C ILE A 5 38.89 5.59 2.05
N LYS A 6 39.80 5.28 1.12
CA LYS A 6 39.66 4.10 0.23
C LYS A 6 39.67 2.77 1.00
N LYS A 7 40.46 2.66 2.07
CA LYS A 7 40.50 1.47 2.93
C LYS A 7 39.20 1.27 3.71
N LEU A 8 38.55 2.36 4.14
CA LEU A 8 37.26 2.30 4.82
C LEU A 8 36.15 1.74 3.91
N TYR A 9 36.06 2.21 2.65
CA TYR A 9 35.08 1.68 1.69
C TYR A 9 35.27 0.18 1.43
N ILE A 10 36.51 -0.28 1.27
CA ILE A 10 36.82 -1.69 1.03
C ILE A 10 36.42 -2.56 2.23
N ILE A 11 36.69 -2.12 3.46
CA ILE A 11 36.29 -2.84 4.67
C ILE A 11 34.76 -2.86 4.81
N THR A 12 34.08 -1.77 4.47
CA THR A 12 32.61 -1.71 4.53
C THR A 12 31.97 -2.64 3.50
N VAL A 13 32.51 -2.66 2.27
CA VAL A 13 32.05 -3.57 1.20
C VAL A 13 32.35 -5.03 1.56
N LEU A 14 33.54 -5.35 2.07
CA LEU A 14 33.89 -6.69 2.52
C LEU A 14 33.06 -7.16 3.72
N GLY A 15 32.78 -6.27 4.67
CA GLY A 15 31.90 -6.54 5.81
C GLY A 15 30.44 -6.75 5.40
N PHE A 16 29.97 -6.01 4.38
CA PHE A 16 28.67 -6.23 3.77
C PHE A 16 28.61 -7.60 3.07
N LEU A 17 29.65 -7.95 2.31
CA LEU A 17 29.75 -9.23 1.61
C LEU A 17 29.85 -10.43 2.57
N PHE A 18 30.61 -10.34 3.66
CA PHE A 18 30.75 -11.43 4.64
C PHE A 18 29.46 -11.73 5.43
N ASN A 19 28.56 -10.75 5.57
CA ASN A 19 27.27 -10.97 6.23
C ASN A 19 26.26 -11.75 5.39
N THR A 20 26.50 -11.90 4.07
CA THR A 20 25.58 -12.58 3.15
C THR A 20 25.65 -14.12 3.23
N LEU A 21 26.70 -14.67 3.85
CA LEU A 21 26.91 -16.13 3.96
C LEU A 21 26.13 -16.77 5.14
N ALA A 22 25.55 -15.96 6.03
CA ALA A 22 24.78 -16.46 7.16
C ALA A 22 23.29 -16.54 6.81
N LEU A 23 22.72 -17.75 6.91
CA LEU A 23 21.28 -18.01 6.78
C LEU A 23 20.50 -17.10 7.74
N ALA A 24 19.59 -16.28 7.20
CA ALA A 24 18.73 -15.44 8.03
C ALA A 24 17.57 -16.26 8.60
N GLN A 25 16.98 -17.16 7.80
CA GLN A 25 15.90 -18.07 8.18
C GLN A 25 16.16 -19.50 7.70
N PRO A 26 15.52 -20.54 8.28
CA PRO A 26 15.38 -21.81 7.58
C PRO A 26 14.78 -21.51 6.20
N PRO A 27 15.22 -22.17 5.12
CA PRO A 27 14.93 -21.73 3.77
C PRO A 27 13.43 -21.56 3.58
N ALA A 28 12.98 -20.31 3.59
CA ALA A 28 11.66 -19.96 3.11
C ALA A 28 11.57 -20.49 1.67
N PRO A 29 10.38 -20.89 1.20
CA PRO A 29 10.22 -21.18 -0.21
C PRO A 29 10.80 -19.99 -0.99
N LYS A 30 11.62 -20.26 -2.02
CA LYS A 30 12.33 -19.23 -2.80
C LYS A 30 11.41 -18.13 -3.34
N ASN A 31 10.12 -18.40 -3.36
CA ASN A 31 9.06 -17.49 -3.77
C ASN A 31 7.96 -17.47 -2.71
N SER A 32 7.37 -16.31 -2.47
CA SER A 32 6.20 -16.14 -1.62
C SER A 32 5.15 -15.26 -2.31
N ILE A 33 3.88 -15.55 -2.05
CA ILE A 33 2.73 -14.73 -2.46
C ILE A 33 2.05 -14.24 -1.20
N GLN A 34 1.73 -12.96 -1.16
CA GLN A 34 1.04 -12.32 -0.04
C GLN A 34 -0.13 -11.52 -0.59
N ALA A 35 -1.27 -11.57 0.09
CA ALA A 35 -2.41 -10.70 -0.16
C ALA A 35 -2.72 -9.95 1.14
N GLY A 36 -3.04 -8.66 1.03
CA GLY A 36 -3.22 -7.81 2.20
C GLY A 36 -4.07 -6.59 1.92
N VAL A 37 -4.34 -5.85 3.00
CA VAL A 37 -5.02 -4.57 2.97
C VAL A 37 -4.13 -3.57 3.68
N ASP A 38 -3.80 -2.48 2.99
CA ASP A 38 -2.95 -1.42 3.49
C ASP A 38 -3.80 -0.15 3.65
N TYR A 39 -3.41 0.73 4.57
CA TYR A 39 -4.01 2.06 4.70
C TYR A 39 -3.10 3.08 4.04
N MET A 40 -3.63 3.88 3.12
CA MET A 40 -2.84 4.82 2.32
C MET A 40 -3.47 6.22 2.33
N SER A 41 -2.62 7.24 2.44
CA SER A 41 -3.00 8.64 2.23
C SER A 41 -2.70 9.08 0.81
N LEU A 42 -3.55 9.93 0.27
CA LEU A 42 -3.41 10.55 -1.05
C LEU A 42 -3.08 12.03 -0.90
N ASP A 43 -2.73 12.71 -2.00
CA ASP A 43 -2.24 14.11 -1.98
C ASP A 43 -3.25 15.15 -1.48
N PHE A 44 -4.49 14.75 -1.16
CA PHE A 44 -5.50 15.62 -0.55
C PHE A 44 -5.70 15.23 0.92
N PRO A 45 -5.83 16.21 1.85
CA PRO A 45 -5.86 15.98 3.29
C PRO A 45 -7.00 15.07 3.77
N ASP A 46 -8.05 14.88 2.95
CA ASP A 46 -9.24 14.09 3.28
C ASP A 46 -9.29 12.72 2.57
N ASP A 47 -8.25 12.36 1.79
CA ASP A 47 -8.26 11.14 0.99
C ASP A 47 -7.38 10.04 1.61
N LEU A 48 -7.90 9.47 2.69
CA LEU A 48 -7.42 8.21 3.25
C LEU A 48 -8.26 7.06 2.70
N GLY A 49 -7.63 5.91 2.44
CA GLY A 49 -8.36 4.76 1.92
C GLY A 49 -7.66 3.43 2.15
N TYR A 50 -8.46 2.37 2.08
CA TYR A 50 -7.96 1.01 2.09
C TYR A 50 -7.52 0.61 0.68
N ARG A 51 -6.30 0.08 0.57
CA ARG A 51 -5.71 -0.46 -0.64
C ARG A 51 -5.61 -1.97 -0.50
N TYR A 52 -6.28 -2.71 -1.38
CA TYR A 52 -6.08 -4.16 -1.50
C TYR A 52 -4.83 -4.41 -2.33
N ALA A 53 -3.90 -5.19 -1.81
CA ALA A 53 -2.61 -5.44 -2.45
C ALA A 53 -2.34 -6.94 -2.60
N LEU A 54 -1.78 -7.31 -3.75
CA LEU A 54 -1.20 -8.62 -4.02
C LEU A 54 0.28 -8.43 -4.27
N ARG A 55 1.11 -9.21 -3.58
CA ARG A 55 2.55 -9.14 -3.65
C ARG A 55 3.13 -10.52 -3.97
N TYR A 56 4.02 -10.53 -4.95
CA TYR A 56 4.91 -11.66 -5.21
C TYR A 56 6.32 -11.26 -4.82
N ALA A 57 7.01 -12.13 -4.10
CA ALA A 57 8.39 -11.90 -3.69
C ALA A 57 9.28 -13.11 -3.97
N ARG A 58 10.51 -12.85 -4.38
CA ARG A 58 11.56 -13.83 -4.59
C ARG A 58 12.69 -13.56 -3.61
N HIS A 59 13.02 -14.59 -2.84
CA HIS A 59 14.04 -14.55 -1.80
C HIS A 59 15.37 -15.07 -2.36
N LEU A 60 16.43 -14.28 -2.19
CA LEU A 60 17.76 -14.50 -2.72
C LEU A 60 18.79 -14.42 -1.59
N ALA A 61 19.99 -14.98 -1.83
CA ALA A 61 21.12 -14.92 -0.90
C ALA A 61 20.73 -15.32 0.54
N ASN A 62 20.12 -16.50 0.71
CA ASN A 62 19.73 -17.02 2.03
C ASN A 62 18.72 -16.13 2.78
N ASP A 63 17.72 -15.62 2.07
CA ASP A 63 16.68 -14.69 2.55
C ASP A 63 17.18 -13.28 2.89
N ARG A 64 18.46 -12.98 2.61
CA ARG A 64 19.02 -11.65 2.86
C ARG A 64 18.51 -10.59 1.91
N LEU A 65 18.19 -10.97 0.68
CA LEU A 65 17.75 -10.05 -0.35
C LEU A 65 16.43 -10.50 -0.92
N VAL A 66 15.45 -9.61 -0.94
CA VAL A 66 14.10 -9.90 -1.42
C VAL A 66 13.77 -8.96 -2.57
N LEU A 67 13.41 -9.55 -3.70
CA LEU A 67 12.87 -8.82 -4.85
C LEU A 67 11.35 -8.99 -4.84
N ALA A 68 10.60 -7.91 -4.77
CA ALA A 68 9.15 -7.93 -4.69
C ALA A 68 8.50 -7.13 -5.82
N ALA A 69 7.42 -7.67 -6.36
CA ALA A 69 6.49 -6.99 -7.23
C ALA A 69 5.12 -6.94 -6.54
N THR A 70 4.54 -5.75 -6.42
CA THR A 70 3.25 -5.53 -5.76
C THR A 70 2.29 -4.87 -6.73
N ALA A 71 1.06 -5.37 -6.80
CA ALA A 71 -0.05 -4.71 -7.47
C ALA A 71 -1.10 -4.35 -6.43
N GLY A 72 -1.59 -3.12 -6.45
CA GLY A 72 -2.55 -2.60 -5.48
C GLY A 72 -3.70 -1.85 -6.12
N TYR A 73 -4.89 -1.99 -5.56
CA TYR A 73 -6.09 -1.27 -5.96
C TYR A 73 -6.72 -0.56 -4.77
N LEU A 74 -6.99 0.73 -4.92
CA LEU A 74 -7.69 1.56 -3.95
C LEU A 74 -8.95 2.14 -4.58
N LEU A 75 -10.04 2.08 -3.83
CA LEU A 75 -11.31 2.73 -4.12
C LEU A 75 -11.74 3.50 -2.87
N THR A 76 -11.84 4.81 -2.98
CA THR A 76 -12.38 5.68 -1.94
C THR A 76 -13.62 6.38 -2.47
N ASP A 77 -14.69 6.37 -1.67
CA ASP A 77 -15.94 7.10 -1.91
C ASP A 77 -16.21 7.96 -0.68
N ASN A 78 -15.85 9.23 -0.79
CA ASN A 78 -16.01 10.20 0.28
C ASN A 78 -17.38 10.84 0.17
N ARG A 79 -18.34 10.42 1.01
CA ARG A 79 -19.66 11.05 1.08
C ARG A 79 -19.55 12.40 1.78
N SER A 80 -19.92 13.46 1.07
CA SER A 80 -20.05 14.79 1.65
C SER A 80 -21.54 15.04 1.97
N THR A 81 -21.90 14.93 3.24
CA THR A 81 -23.20 15.43 3.72
C THR A 81 -23.13 16.95 3.78
N SER A 82 -23.91 17.61 2.92
CA SER A 82 -24.13 19.06 3.03
C SER A 82 -25.11 19.33 4.18
N PRO A 83 -25.02 20.47 4.89
CA PRO A 83 -26.01 20.87 5.90
C PRO A 83 -27.46 21.00 5.37
N ASP A 84 -27.65 20.98 4.05
CA ASP A 84 -28.89 21.29 3.34
C ASP A 84 -29.68 20.04 2.89
N ASP A 85 -29.42 18.85 3.44
CA ASP A 85 -30.11 17.57 3.12
C ASP A 85 -30.05 17.10 1.64
N ILE A 86 -29.38 17.86 0.77
CA ILE A 86 -29.08 17.43 -0.60
C ILE A 86 -27.95 16.39 -0.54
N THR A 87 -28.33 15.12 -0.60
CA THR A 87 -27.40 13.99 -0.68
C THR A 87 -26.78 13.95 -2.09
N ALA A 88 -25.76 14.76 -2.33
CA ALA A 88 -24.92 14.59 -3.52
C ALA A 88 -23.95 13.43 -3.25
N ALA A 89 -23.86 12.47 -4.19
CA ALA A 89 -22.77 11.50 -4.19
C ALA A 89 -21.45 12.27 -4.11
N GLY A 90 -20.57 11.95 -3.16
CA GLY A 90 -19.40 12.79 -2.93
C GLY A 90 -18.24 12.49 -3.89
N ASN A 91 -17.02 12.76 -3.47
CA ASN A 91 -15.84 12.59 -4.32
C ASN A 91 -15.50 11.10 -4.41
N LYS A 92 -15.30 10.61 -5.63
CA LYS A 92 -14.90 9.23 -5.89
C LYS A 92 -13.49 9.21 -6.44
N ARG A 93 -12.65 8.34 -5.91
CA ARG A 93 -11.28 8.17 -6.34
C ARG A 93 -10.93 6.70 -6.50
N GLN A 94 -10.28 6.40 -7.61
CA GLN A 94 -9.77 5.07 -7.94
C GLN A 94 -8.28 5.18 -8.24
N ARG A 95 -7.49 4.24 -7.70
CA ARG A 95 -6.05 4.18 -7.95
C ARG A 95 -5.60 2.75 -8.12
N LEU A 96 -4.94 2.47 -9.24
CA LEU A 96 -4.18 1.25 -9.48
C LEU A 96 -2.69 1.57 -9.26
N THR A 97 -1.99 0.74 -8.50
CA THR A 97 -0.57 0.93 -8.17
C THR A 97 0.22 -0.34 -8.52
N GLY A 98 1.41 -0.18 -9.07
CA GLY A 98 2.36 -1.24 -9.35
C GLY A 98 3.74 -0.85 -8.81
N ASP A 99 4.29 -1.67 -7.92
CA ASP A 99 5.55 -1.39 -7.23
C ASP A 99 6.56 -2.50 -7.51
N LEU A 100 7.81 -2.11 -7.79
CA LEU A 100 8.97 -2.99 -7.84
C LEU A 100 9.92 -2.60 -6.70
N THR A 101 10.22 -3.54 -5.81
CA THR A 101 10.92 -3.26 -4.56
C THR A 101 12.10 -4.20 -4.37
N ILE A 102 13.22 -3.66 -3.90
CA ILE A 102 14.36 -4.43 -3.40
C ILE A 102 14.45 -4.20 -1.90
N LEU A 103 14.55 -5.28 -1.13
CA LEU A 103 14.62 -5.26 0.33
C LEU A 103 15.84 -6.05 0.81
N PHE A 104 16.42 -5.62 1.93
CA PHE A 104 17.48 -6.33 2.62
C PHE A 104 17.03 -6.73 4.03
N ASP A 105 17.22 -7.99 4.43
CA ASP A 105 16.94 -8.46 5.79
C ASP A 105 18.14 -8.28 6.73
N PHE A 106 17.90 -7.45 7.75
CA PHE A 106 18.89 -7.09 8.75
C PHE A 106 19.00 -8.12 9.89
N LEU A 107 18.01 -9.01 10.07
CA LEU A 107 18.01 -9.95 11.19
C LEU A 107 18.63 -11.29 10.81
N LYS A 108 19.28 -11.93 11.78
CA LYS A 108 19.76 -13.31 11.66
C LYS A 108 18.89 -14.21 12.53
N SER A 109 17.59 -14.25 12.26
CA SER A 109 16.62 -14.93 13.11
C SER A 109 15.68 -15.81 12.30
N SER A 110 15.50 -17.05 12.74
CA SER A 110 14.62 -18.03 12.09
C SER A 110 13.13 -17.71 12.17
N ARG A 111 12.75 -16.75 13.01
CA ARG A 111 11.35 -16.40 13.28
C ARG A 111 11.02 -14.94 13.02
N HIS A 112 12.02 -14.08 12.90
CA HIS A 112 11.85 -12.64 12.77
C HIS A 112 12.60 -12.17 11.53
N ALA A 113 11.96 -11.39 10.67
CA ALA A 113 12.64 -10.64 9.64
C ALA A 113 12.40 -9.15 9.86
N LEU A 114 13.45 -8.35 9.72
CA LEU A 114 13.33 -6.89 9.65
C LEU A 114 13.96 -6.51 8.33
N ARG A 115 13.13 -6.15 7.36
CA ARG A 115 13.62 -5.81 6.02
C ARG A 115 13.35 -4.35 5.74
N ALA A 116 14.29 -3.69 5.06
CA ALA A 116 14.07 -2.34 4.56
C ALA A 116 14.70 -2.16 3.19
N GLY A 117 14.19 -1.19 2.46
CA GLY A 117 14.63 -0.90 1.11
C GLY A 117 13.65 0.01 0.39
N GLY A 118 13.51 -0.19 -0.91
CA GLY A 118 12.70 0.68 -1.75
C GLY A 118 12.79 0.30 -3.22
N GLY A 119 12.18 1.12 -4.04
CA GLY A 119 12.26 0.95 -5.49
C GLY A 119 11.36 1.91 -6.23
N LEU A 120 10.82 1.43 -7.35
CA LEU A 120 10.03 2.20 -8.28
C LEU A 120 8.56 1.86 -8.13
N SER A 121 7.72 2.89 -8.22
CA SER A 121 6.27 2.78 -8.18
C SER A 121 5.67 3.49 -9.39
N GLY A 122 4.67 2.87 -10.01
CA GLY A 122 3.82 3.49 -11.01
C GLY A 122 2.36 3.43 -10.56
N TRP A 123 1.59 4.51 -10.77
CA TRP A 123 0.18 4.51 -10.45
C TRP A 123 -0.67 5.25 -11.48
N ALA A 124 -1.82 4.65 -11.78
CA ALA A 124 -2.88 5.24 -12.57
C ALA A 124 -4.02 5.65 -11.63
N ARG A 125 -4.47 6.90 -11.75
CA ARG A 125 -5.51 7.49 -10.92
C ARG A 125 -6.66 7.99 -11.77
N GLN A 126 -7.88 7.75 -11.30
CA GLN A 126 -9.10 8.31 -11.87
C GLN A 126 -9.92 8.92 -10.73
N ASP A 127 -10.16 10.22 -10.83
CA ASP A 127 -10.90 11.01 -9.85
C ASP A 127 -12.18 11.57 -10.48
N ASP A 128 -13.28 11.51 -9.73
CA ASP A 128 -14.51 12.26 -9.99
C ASP A 128 -14.73 13.17 -8.77
N ILE A 129 -14.39 14.44 -8.94
CA ILE A 129 -14.40 15.45 -7.88
C ILE A 129 -15.48 16.50 -8.15
N ILE A 130 -16.12 16.96 -7.09
CA ILE A 130 -17.05 18.09 -7.15
C ILE A 130 -16.24 19.38 -7.11
N ILE A 131 -16.31 20.17 -8.17
CA ILE A 131 -15.58 21.45 -8.29
C ILE A 131 -16.45 22.67 -7.98
N ALA A 132 -17.78 22.57 -8.16
CA ALA A 132 -18.70 23.64 -7.78
C ALA A 132 -20.07 23.10 -7.39
N ARG A 133 -20.73 23.81 -6.46
CA ARG A 133 -22.15 23.65 -6.12
C ARG A 133 -22.80 25.01 -6.20
N SER A 134 -23.89 25.14 -6.96
CA SER A 134 -24.69 26.36 -7.01
C SER A 134 -26.14 26.06 -6.69
N ARG A 135 -26.73 26.93 -5.86
CA ARG A 135 -28.13 26.89 -5.46
C ARG A 135 -28.76 28.23 -5.85
N SER A 136 -29.87 28.19 -6.56
CA SER A 136 -30.70 29.37 -6.80
C SER A 136 -32.11 29.09 -6.29
N SER A 137 -32.59 29.95 -5.38
CA SER A 137 -34.00 29.97 -4.98
C SER A 137 -34.68 31.20 -5.57
N PHE A 138 -35.77 30.99 -6.29
CA PHE A 138 -36.65 32.06 -6.75
C PHE A 138 -37.88 32.12 -5.84
N SER A 139 -38.22 33.30 -5.32
CA SER A 139 -39.44 33.53 -4.56
C SER A 139 -40.28 34.54 -5.34
N ASN A 140 -41.47 34.13 -5.76
CA ASN A 140 -42.41 35.04 -6.41
C ASN A 140 -43.40 35.55 -5.35
N SER A 141 -43.69 36.85 -5.35
CA SER A 141 -44.40 37.56 -4.26
C SER A 141 -45.88 37.19 -4.08
N GLU A 142 -46.43 36.30 -4.92
CA GLU A 142 -47.88 35.98 -4.92
C GLU A 142 -48.24 34.50 -4.77
N ALA A 143 -47.29 33.57 -4.74
CA ALA A 143 -47.58 32.16 -4.43
C ALA A 143 -46.31 31.48 -3.91
N THR A 144 -46.42 30.82 -2.76
CA THR A 144 -45.38 30.01 -2.11
C THR A 144 -45.05 28.77 -2.93
N ASP A 145 -44.35 28.94 -4.05
CA ASP A 145 -43.59 27.88 -4.70
C ASP A 145 -42.16 28.38 -4.90
N VAL A 146 -41.28 27.95 -3.99
CA VAL A 146 -39.84 28.20 -4.10
C VAL A 146 -39.26 27.15 -5.02
N LEU A 147 -39.00 27.51 -6.28
CA LEU A 147 -38.20 26.66 -7.17
C LEU A 147 -36.75 26.71 -6.70
N ILE A 148 -36.28 25.63 -6.08
CA ILE A 148 -34.87 25.45 -5.71
C ILE A 148 -34.21 24.68 -6.86
N SER A 149 -33.37 25.36 -7.64
CA SER A 149 -32.44 24.66 -8.54
C SER A 149 -31.11 24.46 -7.82
N ALA A 150 -30.64 23.22 -7.81
CA ALA A 150 -29.32 22.85 -7.34
C ALA A 150 -28.54 22.22 -8.49
N SER A 151 -27.38 22.77 -8.82
CA SER A 151 -26.47 22.19 -9.81
C SER A 151 -25.13 21.87 -9.19
N VAL A 152 -24.60 20.69 -9.54
CA VAL A 152 -23.29 20.21 -9.11
C VAL A 152 -22.43 20.09 -10.36
N GLN A 153 -21.29 20.79 -10.37
CA GLN A 153 -20.30 20.65 -11.42
C GLN A 153 -19.24 19.65 -10.97
N ARG A 154 -18.97 18.66 -11.83
CA ARG A 154 -17.99 17.60 -11.60
C ARG A 154 -16.84 17.72 -12.60
N GLU A 155 -15.65 17.37 -12.14
CA GLU A 155 -14.46 17.24 -12.97
C GLU A 155 -13.94 15.80 -12.89
N ASN A 156 -13.64 15.23 -14.05
CA ASN A 156 -13.01 13.92 -14.15
C ASN A 156 -11.53 14.10 -14.44
N VAL A 157 -10.67 13.68 -13.51
CA VAL A 157 -9.21 13.79 -13.65
C VAL A 157 -8.61 12.40 -13.80
N THR A 158 -7.89 12.18 -14.89
CA THR A 158 -7.12 10.95 -15.13
C THR A 158 -5.64 11.27 -15.14
N ALA A 159 -4.84 10.54 -14.36
CA ALA A 159 -3.40 10.77 -14.28
C ALA A 159 -2.63 9.44 -14.24
N LEU A 160 -1.50 9.40 -14.96
CA LEU A 160 -0.51 8.34 -14.87
C LEU A 160 0.76 8.95 -14.30
N ASN A 161 1.28 8.36 -13.24
CA ASN A 161 2.45 8.87 -12.53
C ASN A 161 3.44 7.74 -12.26
N VAL A 162 4.70 8.12 -12.10
CA VAL A 162 5.78 7.23 -11.68
C VAL A 162 6.61 7.93 -10.63
N GLY A 163 7.20 7.16 -9.72
CA GLY A 163 8.00 7.69 -8.63
C GLY A 163 8.82 6.62 -7.94
N TRP A 164 9.43 7.03 -6.83
CA TRP A 164 10.20 6.15 -5.97
C TRP A 164 9.46 5.97 -4.66
N HIS A 165 9.63 4.81 -4.02
CA HIS A 165 9.13 4.56 -2.67
C HIS A 165 10.20 3.93 -1.80
N ALA A 166 10.06 4.15 -0.49
CA ALA A 166 10.81 3.46 0.53
C ALA A 166 9.86 2.57 1.33
N THR A 167 10.38 1.48 1.87
CA THR A 167 9.61 0.55 2.67
C THR A 167 10.47 -0.07 3.78
N ALA A 168 9.81 -0.34 4.90
CA ALA A 168 10.35 -1.13 5.99
C ALA A 168 9.25 -2.10 6.44
N GLU A 169 9.62 -3.37 6.61
CA GLU A 169 8.73 -4.44 7.00
C GLU A 169 9.31 -5.22 8.18
N TYR A 170 8.41 -5.65 9.06
CA TYR A 170 8.73 -6.59 10.11
C TYR A 170 7.81 -7.81 9.97
N GLU A 171 8.40 -8.99 9.91
CA GLU A 171 7.70 -10.26 9.76
C GLU A 171 7.98 -11.14 10.97
N TYR A 172 6.94 -11.84 11.44
CA TYR A 172 7.05 -12.83 12.50
C TYR A 172 6.42 -14.16 12.06
N LEU A 173 7.21 -15.23 12.09
CA LEU A 173 6.74 -16.58 11.79
C LEU A 173 5.98 -17.15 13.00
N LEU A 174 4.66 -17.25 12.86
CA LEU A 174 3.81 -17.89 13.86
C LEU A 174 4.10 -19.40 13.93
N PRO A 175 4.41 -19.95 15.12
CA PRO A 175 4.44 -21.40 15.30
C PRO A 175 3.01 -21.94 15.26
N ILE A 176 2.54 -22.36 14.09
CA ILE A 176 1.30 -23.13 14.00
C ILE A 176 1.67 -24.59 14.16
N GLU A 177 1.48 -25.13 15.36
CA GLU A 177 1.47 -26.57 15.57
C GLU A 177 0.08 -27.07 15.19
N LEU A 178 -0.08 -27.49 13.93
CA LEU A 178 -1.28 -28.22 13.50
C LEU A 178 -1.23 -29.57 14.22
N ARG A 179 -1.80 -29.65 15.43
CA ARG A 179 -2.11 -30.95 16.01
C ARG A 179 -3.06 -31.64 15.04
N PRO A 180 -2.71 -32.83 14.50
CA PRO A 180 -3.69 -33.59 13.76
C PRO A 180 -4.88 -33.79 14.68
N ALA A 181 -6.09 -33.54 14.16
CA ALA A 181 -7.30 -33.96 14.84
C ALA A 181 -7.12 -35.45 15.12
N VAL A 182 -6.98 -35.81 16.39
CA VAL A 182 -6.89 -37.20 16.79
C VAL A 182 -8.28 -37.75 16.52
N ASP A 183 -8.41 -38.46 15.41
CA ASP A 183 -9.57 -39.31 15.09
C ASP A 183 -9.58 -40.48 16.10
N SER A 184 -9.94 -40.21 17.35
CA SER A 184 -10.20 -41.22 18.38
C SER A 184 -11.66 -41.17 18.82
N TRP A 185 -12.54 -41.40 17.86
CA TRP A 185 -13.90 -41.92 18.07
C TRP A 185 -14.01 -42.95 16.95
N TRP A 186 -13.77 -44.23 17.19
CA TRP A 186 -14.78 -45.20 17.65
C TRP A 186 -14.16 -46.37 18.41
N PRO A 187 -14.73 -46.80 19.54
CA PRO A 187 -14.63 -48.17 20.02
C PRO A 187 -15.87 -48.94 19.54
N ILE A 188 -15.77 -49.73 18.48
CA ILE A 188 -16.67 -50.87 18.24
C ILE A 188 -15.87 -51.99 17.61
#